data_AF-A0A4Q9LHB6-F1
#
_entry.id   AF-A0A4Q9LHB6-F1
#
_cell.length_a   1.000
_cell.length_b   1.000
_cell.length_c   1.000
_cell.angle_alpha   90.00
_cell.angle_beta   90.00
_cell.angle_gamma   90.00
#
_symmetry.space_group_name_H-M   'P 1'
#
loop_
_entity.id
_entity.type
_entity.pdbx_description
1 polymer ?
#
loop_
_entity_poly.entity_id
_entity_poly.type
_entity_poly.pdbx_seq_one_letter_code
_entity_poly.pdbx_strand_id
1 'polypeptide(L)'
;VKNSFFKDSIIEDESVTSNFDNNPQNIIKNYLQETETFKTNDDEIKNHNFEDNELFDLKDNNLPYKTSVDDILEIFCEKKASPPQIKTNMSFEEFVYVCSNLQVSEPLEKYKEIFIPKQLIVFVENNLKGIIKYLFSNLEKWKPRDIYSVVTVLSTIKNDELKESILHDIIIFIKEPVLYIFYCYPFLLESNPNSIFIKTIKKILSFQVAVDIKIFKSYENILKILNKISENINLKLEIFSIESYCMELVKEVPIFENGNLNNEALLIGASIKLICNFMDWDWTYDQFIVEFLYPKFIKTNSPSIMYYICLITFNSYKDFGNHKSIKSIFDKIQEYISNENIELSLVAYLFIRQTDSNICKDWIETNQERLKKHISVDIDFINKTIVF
;
A
#
# COMPACT_ATOMS: atom_id res chain seq x y z
N VAL A 1 -5.10 -23.32 12.19
CA VAL A 1 -3.61 -23.28 12.17
C VAL A 1 -3.19 -22.87 10.76
N LYS A 2 -2.73 -21.67 10.42
CA LYS A 2 -2.25 -20.46 11.11
C LYS A 2 -2.92 -19.24 10.47
N ASN A 3 -3.29 -18.23 11.25
CA ASN A 3 -3.57 -16.88 10.74
C ASN A 3 -2.24 -16.25 10.31
N SER A 4 -2.06 -15.95 9.03
CA SER A 4 -0.96 -15.14 8.51
C SER A 4 -1.48 -14.19 7.44
N PHE A 5 -2.18 -13.14 7.85
CA PHE A 5 -2.57 -12.09 6.90
C PHE A 5 -1.48 -11.03 6.71
N PHE A 6 -0.62 -10.74 7.71
CA PHE A 6 0.44 -9.71 7.57
C PHE A 6 1.68 -9.95 8.45
N LYS A 7 2.01 -11.19 8.82
CA LYS A 7 2.99 -11.42 9.91
C LYS A 7 4.47 -11.27 9.55
N ASP A 8 4.84 -11.11 8.27
CA ASP A 8 6.24 -10.95 7.89
C ASP A 8 6.33 -9.82 6.83
N SER A 9 6.48 -8.55 7.23
CA SER A 9 7.26 -7.64 6.38
C SER A 9 8.66 -8.24 6.32
N ILE A 10 9.12 -8.66 5.13
CA ILE A 10 10.35 -9.46 4.95
C ILE A 10 11.65 -8.66 5.21
N ILE A 11 11.51 -7.39 5.63
CA ILE A 11 12.60 -6.46 5.90
C ILE A 11 12.47 -6.02 7.36
N GLU A 12 13.27 -6.61 8.24
CA GLU A 12 13.65 -6.02 9.52
C GLU A 12 14.82 -5.07 9.24
N ASP A 13 14.68 -3.79 9.56
CA ASP A 13 15.74 -2.78 9.37
C ASP A 13 16.51 -2.54 10.67
N GLU A 14 17.84 -2.51 10.54
CA GLU A 14 18.80 -2.25 11.61
C GLU A 14 18.78 -0.76 12.02
N SER A 15 18.82 -0.53 13.32
CA SER A 15 18.80 0.78 13.98
C SER A 15 19.91 1.73 13.55
N VAL A 16 19.57 2.97 13.19
CA VAL A 16 20.52 4.10 13.09
C VAL A 16 20.26 5.08 14.24
N THR A 17 21.22 5.19 15.16
CA THR A 17 21.27 6.23 16.17
C THR A 17 21.87 7.50 15.57
N SER A 18 21.29 8.68 15.84
CA SER A 18 22.02 9.93 15.66
C SER A 18 21.70 10.93 16.77
N ASN A 19 22.78 11.37 17.42
CA ASN A 19 22.80 12.42 18.43
C ASN A 19 22.63 13.78 17.76
N PHE A 20 21.64 14.57 18.16
CA PHE A 20 21.60 16.01 17.87
C PHE A 20 21.43 16.83 19.15
N ASP A 21 22.24 17.87 19.22
CA ASP A 21 22.55 18.70 20.38
C ASP A 21 21.34 19.55 20.81
N ASN A 22 20.89 19.36 22.06
CA ASN A 22 19.68 19.97 22.62
C ASN A 22 19.98 21.34 23.25
N ASN A 23 19.96 22.42 22.46
CA ASN A 23 19.87 23.78 23.01
C ASN A 23 18.56 24.48 22.61
N PRO A 24 17.51 24.42 23.47
CA PRO A 24 16.16 24.94 23.20
C PRO A 24 16.08 26.44 22.89
N GLN A 25 17.07 27.23 23.33
CA GLN A 25 17.02 28.70 23.21
C GLN A 25 17.30 29.22 21.79
N ASN A 26 18.01 28.45 20.96
CA ASN A 26 18.25 28.81 19.56
C ASN A 26 17.09 28.42 18.63
N ILE A 27 16.33 27.38 18.99
CA ILE A 27 15.17 26.90 18.22
C ILE A 27 14.01 27.89 18.31
N ILE A 28 13.76 28.46 19.50
CA ILE A 28 12.66 29.41 19.73
C ILE A 28 12.90 30.74 18.99
N LYS A 29 14.16 31.17 18.87
CA LYS A 29 14.50 32.45 18.23
C LYS A 29 14.32 32.43 16.71
N ASN A 30 14.55 31.29 16.07
CA ASN A 30 14.29 31.10 14.64
C ASN A 30 12.78 30.95 14.35
N TYR A 31 12.02 30.34 15.26
CA TYR A 31 10.58 30.12 15.11
C TYR A 31 9.74 31.42 15.16
N LEU A 32 10.20 32.45 15.87
CA LEU A 32 9.51 33.73 16.00
C LEU A 32 9.77 34.69 14.82
N GLN A 33 10.83 34.48 14.03
CA GLN A 33 11.10 35.30 12.84
C GLN A 33 10.33 34.81 11.60
N GLU A 34 10.01 33.52 11.50
CA GLU A 34 9.25 32.96 10.37
C GLU A 34 7.72 33.15 10.49
N THR A 35 7.23 33.43 11.70
CA THR A 35 5.79 33.58 11.99
C THR A 35 5.26 35.01 11.79
N GLU A 36 6.12 36.01 11.62
CA GLU A 36 5.71 37.39 11.30
C GLU A 36 5.47 37.64 9.80
N THR A 37 5.85 36.72 8.91
CA THR A 37 5.61 36.83 7.45
C THR A 37 4.30 36.21 6.95
N PHE A 38 3.53 35.54 7.81
CA PHE A 38 2.23 34.93 7.46
C PHE A 38 1.06 35.58 8.19
N LYS A 39 0.84 36.88 7.95
CA LYS A 39 -0.45 37.53 8.24
C LYS A 39 -0.78 38.55 7.17
N THR A 40 -1.62 38.13 6.22
CA THR A 40 -2.94 38.69 5.85
C THR A 40 -3.22 38.39 4.38
N ASN A 41 -4.24 37.58 4.12
CA ASN A 41 -5.34 37.88 3.19
C ASN A 41 -6.39 36.77 3.33
N ASP A 42 -7.17 36.87 4.42
CA ASP A 42 -8.50 36.30 4.52
C ASP A 42 -9.42 37.13 3.61
N ASP A 43 -9.78 36.60 2.44
CA ASP A 43 -11.03 36.86 1.72
C ASP A 43 -10.95 36.26 0.30
N GLU A 44 -11.02 34.93 0.16
CA GLU A 44 -11.36 34.28 -1.11
C GLU A 44 -11.86 32.83 -0.93
N ILE A 45 -12.80 32.60 -0.01
CA ILE A 45 -13.63 31.38 -0.02
C ILE A 45 -14.79 31.61 -0.98
N LYS A 46 -14.56 31.40 -2.29
CA LYS A 46 -15.64 31.24 -3.28
C LYS A 46 -15.25 30.22 -4.35
N ASN A 47 -15.96 29.09 -4.33
CA ASN A 47 -16.15 28.16 -5.45
C ASN A 47 -14.88 27.72 -6.22
N HIS A 48 -14.15 26.74 -5.70
CA HIS A 48 -13.33 25.89 -6.56
C HIS A 48 -14.20 24.85 -7.27
N ASN A 49 -14.81 25.27 -8.38
CA ASN A 49 -14.91 24.36 -9.51
C ASN A 49 -13.47 24.17 -10.00
N PHE A 50 -12.93 22.95 -9.90
CA PHE A 50 -11.70 22.60 -10.58
C PHE A 50 -11.95 22.72 -12.09
N GLU A 51 -11.64 23.88 -12.66
CA GLU A 51 -11.52 24.00 -14.11
C GLU A 51 -10.29 23.20 -14.54
N ASP A 52 -10.52 22.22 -15.42
CA ASP A 52 -9.62 21.19 -15.97
C ASP A 52 -8.34 21.71 -16.69
N ASN A 53 -7.89 22.95 -16.49
CA ASN A 53 -6.97 23.63 -17.41
C ASN A 53 -5.61 24.09 -16.87
N GLU A 54 -5.22 23.82 -15.62
CA GLU A 54 -3.92 24.32 -15.09
C GLU A 54 -2.80 23.30 -14.88
N LEU A 55 -2.91 22.04 -15.31
CA LEU A 55 -1.87 21.03 -15.00
C LEU A 55 -0.91 20.61 -16.13
N PHE A 56 -1.06 21.02 -17.40
CA PHE A 56 -0.24 20.41 -18.46
C PHE A 56 0.19 21.34 -19.61
N ASP A 57 1.11 22.25 -19.31
CA ASP A 57 2.05 22.79 -20.31
C ASP A 57 3.42 22.08 -20.19
N LEU A 58 3.42 20.75 -20.28
CA LEU A 58 4.65 19.97 -20.45
C LEU A 58 5.01 19.95 -21.94
N LYS A 59 6.05 20.72 -22.29
CA LYS A 59 6.73 20.60 -23.58
C LYS A 59 7.17 19.13 -23.78
N ASP A 60 6.91 18.59 -24.97
CA ASP A 60 6.96 17.17 -25.38
C ASP A 60 8.22 16.32 -25.05
N ASN A 61 9.24 16.84 -24.35
CA ASN A 61 10.50 16.12 -24.07
C ASN A 61 10.83 15.85 -22.59
N ASN A 62 10.00 16.25 -21.63
CA ASN A 62 10.21 15.92 -20.22
C ASN A 62 9.00 15.18 -19.66
N LEU A 63 8.97 13.85 -19.83
CA LEU A 63 8.03 13.02 -19.08
C LEU A 63 8.30 13.20 -17.58
N PRO A 64 7.26 13.18 -16.73
CA PRO A 64 7.43 13.30 -15.27
C PRO A 64 8.04 12.03 -14.64
N TYR A 65 8.29 10.99 -15.43
CA TYR A 65 8.81 9.70 -15.01
C TYR A 65 10.29 9.55 -15.37
N LYS A 66 11.03 8.84 -14.53
CA LYS A 66 12.42 8.43 -14.80
C LYS A 66 12.46 7.27 -15.79
N THR A 67 11.49 6.36 -15.72
CA THR A 67 11.34 5.26 -16.68
C THR A 67 11.12 5.83 -18.08
N SER A 68 11.94 5.39 -19.04
CA SER A 68 11.83 5.85 -20.42
C SER A 68 10.71 5.13 -21.18
N VAL A 69 10.26 5.73 -22.29
CA VAL A 69 9.32 5.10 -23.22
C VAL A 69 9.85 3.77 -23.75
N ASP A 70 11.16 3.73 -24.05
CA ASP A 70 11.81 2.51 -24.55
C ASP A 70 11.81 1.41 -23.49
N ASP A 71 12.00 1.74 -22.21
CA ASP A 71 11.92 0.76 -21.12
C ASP A 71 10.53 0.15 -20.99
N ILE A 72 9.47 0.97 -21.13
CA ILE A 72 8.08 0.50 -21.12
C ILE A 72 7.81 -0.42 -22.31
N LEU A 73 8.28 -0.05 -23.51
CA LEU A 73 8.11 -0.88 -24.70
C LEU A 73 8.93 -2.19 -24.61
N GLU A 74 10.12 -2.17 -23.99
CA GLU A 74 10.98 -3.35 -23.81
C GLU A 74 10.32 -4.44 -22.95
N ILE A 75 9.34 -4.07 -22.09
CA ILE A 75 8.54 -5.01 -21.28
C ILE A 75 7.92 -6.11 -22.17
N PHE A 76 7.38 -5.72 -23.33
CA PHE A 76 6.62 -6.61 -24.22
C PHE A 76 7.40 -7.04 -25.48
N CYS A 77 8.67 -6.65 -25.63
CA CYS A 77 9.48 -7.03 -26.78
C CYS A 77 9.83 -8.52 -26.73
N GLU A 78 9.56 -9.28 -27.79
CA GLU A 78 10.02 -10.67 -27.88
C GLU A 78 11.56 -10.76 -27.93
N LYS A 79 12.15 -11.59 -27.07
CA LYS A 79 13.56 -11.98 -27.20
C LYS A 79 13.65 -13.26 -28.01
N LYS A 80 14.39 -13.20 -29.12
CA LYS A 80 14.74 -14.36 -29.96
C LYS A 80 15.94 -15.13 -29.38
N ALA A 81 15.89 -15.45 -28.09
CA ALA A 81 16.92 -16.23 -27.43
C ALA A 81 16.44 -17.68 -27.24
N SER A 82 17.36 -18.64 -27.35
CA SER A 82 17.10 -20.02 -26.99
C SER A 82 16.71 -20.09 -25.51
N PRO A 83 15.61 -20.79 -25.14
CA PRO A 83 15.20 -20.85 -23.75
C PRO A 83 16.31 -21.46 -22.90
N PRO A 84 16.73 -20.81 -21.80
CA PRO A 84 17.79 -21.31 -20.94
C PRO A 84 17.41 -22.66 -20.32
N GLN A 85 18.42 -23.51 -20.06
CA GLN A 85 18.20 -24.77 -19.36
C GLN A 85 17.77 -24.50 -17.91
N ILE A 86 16.61 -25.01 -17.53
CA ILE A 86 16.07 -24.85 -16.17
C ILE A 86 16.65 -25.94 -15.28
N LYS A 87 17.31 -25.51 -14.21
CA LYS A 87 17.91 -26.39 -13.19
C LYS A 87 17.15 -26.24 -11.88
N THR A 88 17.07 -27.32 -11.10
CA THR A 88 16.38 -27.30 -9.79
C THR A 88 17.17 -26.58 -8.69
N ASN A 89 18.47 -26.34 -8.89
CA ASN A 89 19.38 -25.69 -7.95
C ASN A 89 19.94 -24.35 -8.47
N MET A 90 19.15 -23.62 -9.26
CA MET A 90 19.53 -22.32 -9.79
C MET A 90 19.60 -21.24 -8.70
N SER A 91 20.50 -20.28 -8.88
CA SER A 91 20.55 -19.04 -8.11
C SER A 91 19.37 -18.12 -8.45
N PHE A 92 19.11 -17.11 -7.61
CA PHE A 92 18.06 -16.12 -7.92
C PHE A 92 18.41 -15.24 -9.12
N GLU A 93 19.70 -14.99 -9.39
CA GLU A 93 20.15 -14.30 -10.61
C GLU A 93 19.85 -15.13 -11.86
N GLU A 94 20.17 -16.43 -11.83
CA GLU A 94 19.79 -17.36 -12.90
C GLU A 94 18.27 -17.43 -13.06
N PHE A 95 17.51 -17.32 -11.97
CA PHE A 95 16.04 -17.30 -12.01
C PHE A 95 15.49 -16.09 -12.75
N VAL A 96 16.00 -14.90 -12.44
CA VAL A 96 15.63 -13.68 -13.17
C VAL A 96 16.01 -13.82 -14.64
N TYR A 97 17.22 -14.28 -14.94
CA TYR A 97 17.67 -14.52 -16.31
C TYR A 97 16.76 -15.50 -17.06
N VAL A 98 16.34 -16.60 -16.41
CA VAL A 98 15.38 -17.55 -17.00
C VAL A 98 14.05 -16.85 -17.28
N CYS A 99 13.48 -16.13 -16.32
CA CYS A 99 12.21 -15.43 -16.48
C CYS A 99 12.25 -14.43 -17.64
N SER A 100 13.28 -13.58 -17.70
CA SER A 100 13.43 -12.53 -18.71
C SER A 100 13.60 -13.04 -20.15
N ASN A 101 13.95 -14.32 -20.29
CA ASN A 101 14.07 -15.02 -21.57
C ASN A 101 12.89 -15.97 -21.85
N LEU A 102 11.92 -16.10 -20.95
CA LEU A 102 10.63 -16.68 -21.31
C LEU A 102 9.97 -15.74 -22.33
N GLN A 103 9.33 -16.33 -23.35
CA GLN A 103 8.53 -15.55 -24.27
C GLN A 103 7.33 -14.98 -23.51
N VAL A 104 7.36 -13.67 -23.26
CA VAL A 104 6.20 -12.91 -22.81
C VAL A 104 5.90 -11.91 -23.93
N SER A 105 5.21 -12.38 -24.97
CA SER A 105 4.84 -11.58 -26.14
C SER A 105 3.49 -10.91 -25.92
N GLU A 106 3.42 -9.61 -26.20
CA GLU A 106 2.22 -8.73 -26.11
C GLU A 106 1.49 -8.68 -24.74
N PRO A 107 0.67 -7.64 -24.48
CA PRO A 107 -0.31 -7.73 -23.40
C PRO A 107 -1.24 -8.90 -23.69
N LEU A 108 -1.22 -9.88 -22.79
CA LEU A 108 -1.85 -11.19 -22.94
C LEU A 108 -3.37 -11.09 -23.08
N GLU A 109 -3.96 -11.61 -24.15
CA GLU A 109 -5.42 -11.78 -24.18
C GLU A 109 -5.87 -12.77 -23.09
N LYS A 110 -5.05 -13.81 -22.80
CA LYS A 110 -5.28 -14.78 -21.72
C LYS A 110 -3.96 -15.33 -21.15
N TYR A 111 -3.95 -15.61 -19.84
CA TYR A 111 -2.82 -16.24 -19.15
C TYR A 111 -2.44 -17.63 -19.69
N LYS A 112 -3.41 -18.36 -20.27
CA LYS A 112 -3.25 -19.72 -20.80
C LYS A 112 -2.24 -19.86 -21.94
N GLU A 113 -1.71 -18.75 -22.44
CA GLU A 113 -0.75 -18.70 -23.55
C GLU A 113 0.70 -18.67 -23.07
N ILE A 114 0.96 -18.39 -21.78
CA ILE A 114 2.33 -18.44 -21.24
C ILE A 114 2.68 -19.88 -20.84
N PHE A 115 3.56 -20.50 -21.60
CA PHE A 115 4.15 -21.76 -21.21
C PHE A 115 5.21 -21.54 -20.12
N ILE A 116 4.85 -21.84 -18.87
CA ILE A 116 5.80 -21.86 -17.75
C ILE A 116 6.22 -23.31 -17.50
N PRO A 117 7.50 -23.66 -17.70
CA PRO A 117 7.95 -25.03 -17.54
C PRO A 117 7.75 -25.52 -16.10
N LYS A 118 7.30 -26.78 -15.94
CA LYS A 118 7.04 -27.37 -14.61
C LYS A 118 8.22 -27.26 -13.65
N GLN A 119 9.45 -27.37 -14.15
CA GLN A 119 10.66 -27.25 -13.34
C GLN A 119 10.81 -25.87 -12.70
N LEU A 120 10.38 -24.81 -13.42
CA LEU A 120 10.40 -23.44 -12.90
C LEU A 120 9.35 -23.26 -11.81
N ILE A 121 8.16 -23.85 -11.98
CA ILE A 121 7.10 -23.84 -10.96
C ILE A 121 7.61 -24.50 -9.67
N VAL A 122 8.23 -25.69 -9.78
CA VAL A 122 8.82 -26.39 -8.63
C VAL A 122 9.91 -25.55 -7.94
N PHE A 123 10.75 -24.85 -8.72
CA PHE A 123 11.74 -23.95 -8.15
C PHE A 123 11.09 -22.80 -7.37
N VAL A 124 10.04 -22.18 -7.93
CA VAL A 124 9.30 -21.09 -7.28
C VAL A 124 8.64 -21.56 -5.98
N GLU A 125 7.94 -22.69 -6.01
CA GLU A 125 7.27 -23.25 -4.83
C GLU A 125 8.26 -23.54 -3.69
N ASN A 126 9.45 -24.03 -4.01
CA ASN A 126 10.49 -24.32 -3.01
C ASN A 126 11.21 -23.08 -2.48
N ASN A 127 11.23 -21.97 -3.21
CA ASN A 127 12.05 -20.79 -2.90
C ASN A 127 11.25 -19.49 -2.76
N LEU A 128 9.92 -19.59 -2.64
CA LEU A 128 8.98 -18.48 -2.77
C LEU A 128 9.33 -17.25 -1.91
N LYS A 129 9.57 -17.46 -0.62
CA LYS A 129 9.96 -16.37 0.30
C LYS A 129 11.24 -15.66 -0.14
N GLY A 130 12.23 -16.43 -0.58
CA GLY A 130 13.51 -15.90 -1.06
C GLY A 130 13.37 -15.12 -2.36
N ILE A 131 12.54 -15.61 -3.29
CA ILE A 131 12.24 -14.94 -4.56
C ILE A 131 11.53 -13.60 -4.31
N ILE A 132 10.51 -13.57 -3.44
CA ILE A 132 9.79 -12.34 -3.07
C ILE A 132 10.77 -11.34 -2.45
N LYS A 133 11.59 -11.77 -1.47
CA LYS A 133 12.62 -10.91 -0.86
C LYS A 133 13.55 -10.33 -1.92
N TYR A 134 14.01 -11.17 -2.84
CA TYR A 134 14.94 -10.80 -3.89
C TYR A 134 14.32 -9.84 -4.90
N LEU A 135 13.06 -10.03 -5.27
CA LEU A 135 12.29 -9.11 -6.12
C LEU A 135 12.21 -7.70 -5.48
N PHE A 136 11.72 -7.61 -4.25
CA PHE A 136 11.50 -6.32 -3.59
C PHE A 136 12.81 -5.58 -3.26
N SER A 137 13.90 -6.31 -2.99
CA SER A 137 15.24 -5.71 -2.78
C SER A 137 15.88 -5.14 -4.06
N ASN A 138 15.28 -5.39 -5.23
CA ASN A 138 15.83 -5.04 -6.53
C ASN A 138 14.85 -4.29 -7.45
N LEU A 139 13.68 -3.87 -6.98
CA LEU A 139 12.68 -3.15 -7.79
C LEU A 139 13.25 -1.89 -8.47
N GLU A 140 14.19 -1.20 -7.84
CA GLU A 140 14.82 0.01 -8.40
C GLU A 140 16.08 -0.26 -9.24
N LYS A 141 16.60 -1.49 -9.18
CA LYS A 141 17.88 -1.86 -9.81
C LYS A 141 17.67 -2.60 -11.12
N TRP A 142 16.59 -3.34 -11.23
CA TRP A 142 16.30 -4.16 -12.40
C TRP A 142 15.59 -3.36 -13.48
N LYS A 143 15.73 -3.81 -14.72
CA LYS A 143 14.94 -3.29 -15.82
C LYS A 143 13.46 -3.63 -15.61
N PRO A 144 12.52 -2.77 -16.04
CA PRO A 144 11.09 -3.05 -15.90
C PRO A 144 10.65 -4.39 -16.48
N ARG A 145 11.26 -4.81 -17.59
CA ARG A 145 11.03 -6.11 -18.22
C ARG A 145 11.36 -7.29 -17.29
N ASP A 146 12.47 -7.23 -16.56
CA ASP A 146 12.92 -8.32 -15.71
C ASP A 146 11.97 -8.49 -14.52
N ILE A 147 11.54 -7.37 -13.94
CA ILE A 147 10.51 -7.33 -12.90
C ILE A 147 9.20 -7.92 -13.44
N TYR A 148 8.72 -7.42 -14.58
CA TYR A 148 7.50 -7.91 -15.23
C TYR A 148 7.53 -9.42 -15.48
N SER A 149 8.67 -9.93 -15.94
CA SER A 149 8.85 -11.36 -16.21
C SER A 149 8.79 -12.20 -14.94
N VAL A 150 9.42 -11.74 -13.85
CA VAL A 150 9.34 -12.41 -12.54
C VAL A 150 7.92 -12.40 -11.99
N VAL A 151 7.23 -11.25 -12.00
CA VAL A 151 5.85 -11.18 -11.50
C VAL A 151 4.88 -12.01 -12.33
N THR A 152 5.14 -12.15 -13.64
CA THR A 152 4.37 -13.03 -14.53
C THR A 152 4.51 -14.51 -14.15
N VAL A 153 5.70 -14.93 -13.71
CA VAL A 153 5.91 -16.28 -13.17
C VAL A 153 5.27 -16.41 -11.79
N LEU A 154 5.38 -15.41 -10.91
CA LEU A 154 4.74 -15.44 -9.59
C LEU A 154 3.21 -15.44 -9.66
N SER A 155 2.60 -14.87 -10.70
CA SER A 155 1.14 -14.92 -10.86
C SER A 155 0.59 -16.33 -11.14
N THR A 156 1.45 -17.31 -11.48
CA THR A 156 1.07 -18.75 -11.59
C THR A 156 0.62 -19.38 -10.28
N ILE A 157 1.05 -18.81 -9.14
CA ILE A 157 0.96 -19.47 -7.84
C ILE A 157 -0.51 -19.73 -7.50
N LYS A 158 -0.84 -20.83 -6.84
CA LYS A 158 -2.25 -21.19 -6.52
C LYS A 158 -2.78 -20.57 -5.22
N ASN A 159 -2.09 -19.57 -4.68
CA ASN A 159 -2.43 -18.93 -3.41
C ASN A 159 -2.86 -17.48 -3.66
N ASP A 160 -4.16 -17.22 -3.59
CA ASP A 160 -4.74 -15.90 -3.88
C ASP A 160 -4.38 -14.86 -2.81
N GLU A 161 -4.33 -15.23 -1.53
CA GLU A 161 -3.91 -14.33 -0.44
C GLU A 161 -2.48 -13.83 -0.68
N LEU A 162 -1.58 -14.72 -1.09
CA LEU A 162 -0.21 -14.34 -1.41
C LEU A 162 -0.12 -13.43 -2.63
N LYS A 163 -0.95 -13.65 -3.66
CA LYS A 163 -1.01 -12.76 -4.83
C LYS A 163 -1.48 -11.37 -4.42
N GLU A 164 -2.50 -11.29 -3.56
CA GLU A 164 -2.98 -10.02 -3.01
C GLU A 164 -1.89 -9.32 -2.18
N SER A 165 -1.10 -10.05 -1.37
CA SER A 165 0.05 -9.48 -0.67
C SER A 165 1.15 -8.96 -1.62
N ILE A 166 1.46 -9.69 -2.69
CA ILE A 166 2.43 -9.22 -3.69
C ILE A 166 1.90 -7.97 -4.41
N LEU A 167 0.62 -7.93 -4.77
CA LEU A 167 -0.03 -6.76 -5.35
C LEU A 167 0.02 -5.54 -4.43
N HIS A 168 -0.26 -5.74 -3.14
CA HIS A 168 -0.11 -4.71 -2.12
C HIS A 168 1.32 -4.13 -2.15
N ASP A 169 2.32 -4.99 -2.04
CA ASP A 169 3.71 -4.58 -1.92
C ASP A 169 4.22 -3.91 -3.21
N ILE A 170 3.73 -4.32 -4.39
CA ILE A 170 4.01 -3.64 -5.66
C ILE A 170 3.59 -2.16 -5.58
N ILE A 171 2.37 -1.86 -5.15
CA ILE A 171 1.88 -0.48 -5.05
C ILE A 171 2.67 0.32 -3.99
N ILE A 172 3.01 -0.31 -2.86
CA ILE A 172 3.74 0.35 -1.77
C ILE A 172 5.19 0.67 -2.12
N PHE A 173 5.92 -0.27 -2.70
CA PHE A 173 7.39 -0.15 -2.85
C PHE A 173 7.84 0.43 -4.18
N ILE A 174 6.97 0.47 -5.20
CA ILE A 174 7.34 1.06 -6.49
C ILE A 174 7.13 2.57 -6.43
N LYS A 175 8.22 3.30 -6.68
CA LYS A 175 8.25 4.77 -6.67
C LYS A 175 7.67 5.43 -7.91
N GLU A 176 7.55 4.70 -9.03
CA GLU A 176 7.05 5.24 -10.29
C GLU A 176 5.65 4.67 -10.61
N PRO A 177 4.58 5.43 -10.36
CA PRO A 177 3.21 4.94 -10.50
C PRO A 177 2.86 4.42 -11.90
N VAL A 178 3.52 4.92 -12.94
CA VAL A 178 3.37 4.42 -14.33
C VAL A 178 3.66 2.92 -14.46
N LEU A 179 4.48 2.36 -13.58
CA LEU A 179 4.84 0.94 -13.60
C LEU A 179 3.80 0.03 -12.94
N TYR A 180 2.88 0.59 -12.13
CA TYR A 180 1.88 -0.19 -11.40
C TYR A 180 1.04 -1.05 -12.32
N ILE A 181 0.53 -0.47 -13.41
CA ILE A 181 -0.35 -1.20 -14.34
C ILE A 181 0.36 -2.42 -14.94
N PHE A 182 1.64 -2.28 -15.30
CA PHE A 182 2.41 -3.36 -15.90
C PHE A 182 2.68 -4.48 -14.90
N TYR A 183 3.08 -4.15 -13.66
CA TYR A 183 3.46 -5.20 -12.70
C TYR A 183 2.26 -5.83 -11.98
N CYS A 184 1.15 -5.10 -11.82
CA CYS A 184 -0.09 -5.65 -11.28
C CYS A 184 -0.83 -6.53 -12.30
N TYR A 185 -0.71 -6.22 -13.59
CA TYR A 185 -1.50 -6.86 -14.65
C TYR A 185 -1.49 -8.40 -14.63
N PRO A 186 -0.34 -9.09 -14.50
CA PRO A 186 -0.32 -10.55 -14.48
C PRO A 186 -1.12 -11.19 -13.34
N PHE A 187 -1.23 -10.51 -12.18
CA PHE A 187 -2.01 -10.99 -11.04
C PHE A 187 -3.52 -10.72 -11.21
N LEU A 188 -3.87 -9.65 -11.92
CA LEU A 188 -5.26 -9.22 -12.05
C LEU A 188 -6.06 -10.01 -13.10
N LEU A 189 -5.40 -10.68 -14.05
CA LEU A 189 -6.04 -11.49 -15.10
C LEU A 189 -6.96 -12.59 -14.57
N GLU A 190 -6.59 -13.23 -13.45
CA GLU A 190 -7.38 -14.31 -12.82
C GLU A 190 -7.82 -13.95 -11.39
N SER A 191 -7.78 -12.67 -11.04
CA SER A 191 -8.14 -12.19 -9.70
C SER A 191 -9.64 -12.37 -9.41
N ASN A 192 -9.97 -12.62 -8.13
CA ASN A 192 -11.36 -12.69 -7.70
C ASN A 192 -12.04 -11.32 -7.82
N PRO A 193 -13.04 -11.16 -8.71
CA PRO A 193 -13.70 -9.87 -8.95
C PRO A 193 -14.50 -9.36 -7.75
N ASN A 194 -14.79 -10.22 -6.76
CA ASN A 194 -15.54 -9.86 -5.56
C ASN A 194 -14.66 -9.35 -4.41
N SER A 195 -13.33 -9.55 -4.47
CA SER A 195 -12.40 -9.09 -3.44
C SER A 195 -12.42 -7.56 -3.34
N ILE A 196 -12.67 -7.04 -2.13
CA ILE A 196 -12.62 -5.59 -1.84
C ILE A 196 -11.21 -5.07 -2.15
N PHE A 197 -10.18 -5.82 -1.78
CA PHE A 197 -8.79 -5.45 -2.00
C PHE A 197 -8.47 -5.34 -3.49
N ILE A 198 -8.88 -6.32 -4.31
CA ILE A 198 -8.71 -6.26 -5.76
C ILE A 198 -9.48 -5.08 -6.38
N LYS A 199 -10.68 -4.77 -5.89
CA LYS A 199 -11.43 -3.58 -6.33
C LYS A 199 -10.67 -2.29 -6.03
N THR A 200 -10.04 -2.20 -4.85
CA THR A 200 -9.19 -1.07 -4.46
C THR A 200 -7.99 -0.91 -5.38
N ILE A 201 -7.24 -2.00 -5.65
CA ILE A 201 -6.13 -1.99 -6.60
C ILE A 201 -6.59 -1.50 -7.97
N LYS A 202 -7.72 -2.02 -8.47
CA LYS A 202 -8.28 -1.59 -9.75
C LYS A 202 -8.69 -0.11 -9.75
N LYS A 203 -9.18 0.43 -8.63
CA LYS A 203 -9.49 1.86 -8.51
C LYS A 203 -8.23 2.73 -8.58
N ILE A 204 -7.16 2.35 -7.88
CA ILE A 204 -5.84 3.01 -7.99
C ILE A 204 -5.34 2.96 -9.43
N LEU A 205 -5.36 1.79 -10.06
CA LEU A 205 -4.90 1.61 -11.44
C LEU A 205 -5.76 2.39 -12.44
N SER A 206 -7.09 2.41 -12.27
CA SER A 206 -7.99 3.22 -13.11
C SER A 206 -7.62 4.70 -13.07
N PHE A 207 -7.37 5.24 -11.88
CA PHE A 207 -6.94 6.63 -11.72
C PHE A 207 -5.58 6.87 -12.37
N GLN A 208 -4.59 6.03 -12.05
CA GLN A 208 -3.23 6.17 -12.57
C GLN A 208 -3.18 6.05 -14.10
N VAL A 209 -3.89 5.07 -14.68
CA VAL A 209 -3.95 4.91 -16.15
C VAL A 209 -4.63 6.11 -16.82
N ALA A 210 -5.65 6.70 -16.20
CA ALA A 210 -6.27 7.92 -16.73
C ALA A 210 -5.28 9.10 -16.77
N VAL A 211 -4.40 9.21 -15.78
CA VAL A 211 -3.29 10.18 -15.76
C VAL A 211 -2.25 9.83 -16.84
N ASP A 212 -1.83 8.56 -16.91
CA ASP A 212 -0.83 8.10 -17.88
C ASP A 212 -1.28 8.30 -19.33
N ILE A 213 -2.55 8.09 -19.65
CA ILE A 213 -3.10 8.36 -21.00
C ILE A 213 -2.93 9.84 -21.39
N LYS A 214 -3.11 10.77 -20.44
CA LYS A 214 -2.91 12.20 -20.69
C LYS A 214 -1.43 12.52 -20.91
N ILE A 215 -0.54 11.92 -20.13
CA ILE A 215 0.92 12.08 -20.23
C ILE A 215 1.45 11.51 -21.56
N PHE A 216 1.02 10.31 -21.93
CA PHE A 216 1.47 9.59 -23.12
C PHE A 216 0.64 9.88 -24.38
N LYS A 217 -0.07 11.00 -24.43
CA LYS A 217 -0.97 11.38 -25.55
C LYS A 217 -0.30 11.29 -26.94
N SER A 218 1.01 11.52 -27.02
CA SER A 218 1.81 11.50 -28.26
C SER A 218 2.44 10.14 -28.57
N TYR A 219 2.28 9.12 -27.73
CA TYR A 219 2.95 7.82 -27.82
C TYR A 219 1.96 6.69 -28.13
N GLU A 220 1.57 6.56 -29.41
CA GLU A 220 0.53 5.60 -29.85
C GLU A 220 0.74 4.16 -29.38
N ASN A 221 1.98 3.68 -29.35
CA ASN A 221 2.27 2.29 -28.96
C ASN A 221 2.02 2.07 -27.47
N ILE A 222 2.35 3.03 -26.60
CA ILE A 222 2.05 2.96 -25.17
C ILE A 222 0.54 3.01 -24.97
N LEU A 223 -0.16 3.92 -25.66
CA LEU A 223 -1.62 4.02 -25.56
C LEU A 223 -2.31 2.72 -25.97
N LYS A 224 -1.88 2.07 -27.06
CA LYS A 224 -2.39 0.75 -27.48
C LYS A 224 -2.20 -0.31 -26.39
N ILE A 225 -1.03 -0.33 -25.74
CA ILE A 225 -0.74 -1.27 -24.66
C ILE A 225 -1.64 -1.00 -23.44
N LEU A 226 -1.71 0.25 -22.98
CA LEU A 226 -2.53 0.64 -21.82
C LEU A 226 -4.01 0.32 -22.04
N ASN A 227 -4.53 0.61 -23.23
CA ASN A 227 -5.91 0.27 -23.59
C ASN A 227 -6.14 -1.24 -23.60
N LYS A 228 -5.25 -2.02 -24.22
CA LYS A 228 -5.36 -3.49 -24.26
C LYS A 228 -5.33 -4.09 -22.86
N ILE A 229 -4.42 -3.63 -21.99
CA ILE A 229 -4.38 -4.07 -20.58
C ILE A 229 -5.69 -3.70 -19.87
N SER A 230 -6.13 -2.45 -20.01
CA SER A 230 -7.35 -1.96 -19.36
C SER A 230 -8.58 -2.78 -19.74
N GLU A 231 -8.72 -3.12 -21.02
CA GLU A 231 -9.77 -4.02 -21.53
C GLU A 231 -9.67 -5.41 -20.90
N ASN A 232 -8.48 -6.02 -20.91
CA ASN A 232 -8.25 -7.39 -20.42
C ASN A 232 -8.58 -7.57 -18.92
N ILE A 233 -8.35 -6.55 -18.09
CA ILE A 233 -8.66 -6.59 -16.65
C ILE A 233 -9.92 -5.81 -16.27
N ASN A 234 -10.71 -5.36 -17.26
CA ASN A 234 -11.94 -4.58 -17.06
C ASN A 234 -11.75 -3.34 -16.19
N LEU A 235 -10.70 -2.56 -16.44
CA LEU A 235 -10.52 -1.26 -15.80
C LEU A 235 -11.51 -0.26 -16.37
N LYS A 236 -12.32 0.32 -15.49
CA LYS A 236 -13.19 1.44 -15.83
C LYS A 236 -12.38 2.72 -15.67
N LEU A 237 -12.01 3.33 -16.79
CA LEU A 237 -11.36 4.63 -16.84
C LEU A 237 -12.44 5.71 -16.60
N GLU A 238 -12.95 5.77 -15.38
CA GLU A 238 -13.90 6.80 -14.96
C GLU A 238 -13.15 7.87 -14.16
N ILE A 239 -13.59 9.12 -14.29
CA ILE A 239 -13.18 10.26 -13.45
C ILE A 239 -13.85 10.12 -12.07
N PHE A 240 -13.74 8.95 -11.43
CA PHE A 240 -14.11 8.81 -10.04
C PHE A 240 -12.93 9.26 -9.19
N SER A 241 -13.16 10.19 -8.27
CA SER A 241 -12.14 10.63 -7.34
C SER A 241 -11.81 9.46 -6.40
N ILE A 242 -10.54 9.10 -6.31
CA ILE A 242 -10.08 8.01 -5.44
C ILE A 242 -10.39 8.34 -3.97
N GLU A 243 -10.47 9.63 -3.66
CA GLU A 243 -10.92 10.22 -2.41
C GLU A 243 -12.34 9.77 -2.04
N SER A 244 -13.30 9.90 -2.97
CA SER A 244 -14.69 9.47 -2.72
C SER A 244 -14.76 7.99 -2.41
N TYR A 245 -14.00 7.18 -3.15
CA TYR A 245 -13.94 5.74 -2.92
C TYR A 245 -13.32 5.40 -1.55
N CYS A 246 -12.28 6.11 -1.14
CA CYS A 246 -11.68 5.95 0.19
C CYS A 246 -12.71 6.24 1.30
N MET A 247 -13.51 7.30 1.14
CA MET A 247 -14.59 7.64 2.09
C MET A 247 -15.71 6.58 2.11
N GLU A 248 -16.07 6.01 0.95
CA GLU A 248 -17.07 4.94 0.83
C GLU A 248 -16.65 3.62 1.50
N LEU A 249 -15.34 3.34 1.55
CA LEU A 249 -14.79 2.15 2.21
C LEU A 249 -15.00 2.18 3.73
N VAL A 250 -15.14 3.37 4.34
CA VAL A 250 -15.24 3.53 5.80
C VAL A 250 -16.59 3.04 6.31
N LYS A 251 -16.61 1.77 6.70
CA LYS A 251 -17.77 1.09 7.30
C LYS A 251 -17.52 0.77 8.77
N GLU A 252 -18.60 0.74 9.53
CA GLU A 252 -18.56 0.30 10.91
C GLU A 252 -18.79 -1.20 10.97
N VAL A 253 -17.71 -1.93 11.22
CA VAL A 253 -17.69 -3.38 11.38
C VAL A 253 -17.01 -3.75 12.70
N PRO A 254 -17.38 -4.86 13.37
CA PRO A 254 -16.64 -5.33 14.54
C PRO A 254 -15.17 -5.53 14.19
N ILE A 255 -14.24 -5.09 15.05
CA ILE A 255 -12.81 -5.34 14.86
C ILE A 255 -12.45 -6.75 15.31
N PHE A 256 -13.15 -7.24 16.34
CA PHE A 256 -12.96 -8.59 16.84
C PHE A 256 -14.22 -9.44 16.66
N GLU A 257 -14.02 -10.64 16.16
CA GLU A 257 -15.08 -11.64 16.00
C GLU A 257 -14.54 -13.00 16.46
N ASN A 258 -15.28 -13.64 17.38
CA ASN A 258 -14.90 -14.94 17.93
C ASN A 258 -13.45 -14.98 18.47
N GLY A 259 -13.03 -13.91 19.16
CA GLY A 259 -11.69 -13.81 19.75
C GLY A 259 -10.55 -13.57 18.76
N ASN A 260 -10.85 -13.34 17.47
CA ASN A 260 -9.87 -13.06 16.41
C ASN A 260 -10.15 -11.69 15.77
N LEU A 261 -9.18 -11.17 15.01
CA LEU A 261 -9.44 -10.00 14.15
C LEU A 261 -10.44 -10.37 13.06
N ASN A 262 -11.44 -9.53 12.86
CA ASN A 262 -12.45 -9.72 11.83
C ASN A 262 -11.82 -9.48 10.44
N ASN A 263 -11.99 -10.44 9.53
CA ASN A 263 -11.38 -10.39 8.19
C ASN A 263 -11.90 -9.23 7.33
N GLU A 264 -13.17 -8.84 7.48
CA GLU A 264 -13.73 -7.70 6.74
C GLU A 264 -13.06 -6.39 7.19
N ALA A 265 -12.90 -6.20 8.51
CA ALA A 265 -12.18 -5.06 9.06
C ALA A 265 -10.73 -4.98 8.57
N LEU A 266 -10.03 -6.13 8.50
CA LEU A 266 -8.67 -6.22 7.97
C LEU A 266 -8.61 -5.81 6.50
N LEU A 267 -9.50 -6.32 5.65
CA LEU A 267 -9.52 -6.02 4.21
C LEU A 267 -9.89 -4.56 3.91
N ILE A 268 -10.83 -3.99 4.67
CA ILE A 268 -11.17 -2.57 4.57
C ILE A 268 -9.98 -1.72 5.02
N GLY A 269 -9.39 -2.04 6.17
CA GLY A 269 -8.23 -1.31 6.70
C GLY A 269 -7.04 -1.35 5.76
N ALA A 270 -6.71 -2.51 5.20
CA ALA A 270 -5.65 -2.66 4.20
C ALA A 270 -5.93 -1.86 2.92
N SER A 271 -7.19 -1.83 2.47
CA SER A 271 -7.60 -1.03 1.31
C SER A 271 -7.47 0.47 1.56
N ILE A 272 -7.93 0.95 2.71
CA ILE A 272 -7.80 2.36 3.11
C ILE A 272 -6.33 2.75 3.23
N LYS A 273 -5.53 1.94 3.92
CA LYS A 273 -4.08 2.13 4.07
C LYS A 273 -3.40 2.24 2.71
N LEU A 274 -3.77 1.36 1.76
CA LEU A 274 -3.20 1.38 0.42
C LEU A 274 -3.54 2.67 -0.34
N ILE A 275 -4.78 3.14 -0.26
CA ILE A 275 -5.16 4.43 -0.87
C ILE A 275 -4.41 5.58 -0.21
N CYS A 276 -4.32 5.62 1.12
CA CYS A 276 -3.60 6.67 1.84
C CYS A 276 -2.08 6.68 1.56
N ASN A 277 -1.51 5.55 1.14
CA ASN A 277 -0.12 5.47 0.70
C ASN A 277 0.08 5.87 -0.76
N PHE A 278 -0.94 5.62 -1.59
CA PHE A 278 -0.96 6.10 -2.97
C PHE A 278 -1.17 7.61 -3.02
N MET A 279 -2.05 8.12 -2.15
CA MET A 279 -2.18 9.54 -1.84
C MET A 279 -0.98 9.99 -1.00
N ASP A 280 -0.71 11.30 -0.97
CA ASP A 280 0.30 11.82 -0.06
C ASP A 280 -0.20 11.93 1.39
N TRP A 281 0.74 12.14 2.30
CA TRP A 281 0.43 12.29 3.72
C TRP A 281 -0.36 13.57 4.01
N ASP A 282 -0.19 14.63 3.22
CA ASP A 282 -0.87 15.91 3.44
C ASP A 282 -2.38 15.73 3.20
N TRP A 283 -2.78 15.13 2.07
CA TRP A 283 -4.16 14.75 1.82
C TRP A 283 -4.67 13.77 2.90
N THR A 284 -3.88 12.76 3.22
CA THR A 284 -4.27 11.72 4.20
C THR A 284 -4.56 12.32 5.57
N TYR A 285 -3.70 13.24 6.04
CA TYR A 285 -3.84 13.86 7.34
C TYR A 285 -4.97 14.90 7.34
N ASP A 286 -4.92 15.88 6.44
CA ASP A 286 -5.83 17.03 6.47
C ASP A 286 -7.24 16.62 6.03
N GLN A 287 -7.36 16.01 4.85
CA GLN A 287 -8.66 15.74 4.24
C GLN A 287 -9.29 14.46 4.78
N PHE A 288 -8.51 13.37 4.92
CA PHE A 288 -9.07 12.09 5.29
C PHE A 288 -9.17 11.87 6.80
N ILE A 289 -8.11 12.15 7.57
CA ILE A 289 -8.13 11.97 9.02
C ILE A 289 -8.87 13.12 9.72
N VAL A 290 -8.43 14.36 9.53
CA VAL A 290 -8.91 15.52 10.30
C VAL A 290 -10.32 15.94 9.88
N GLU A 291 -10.60 16.04 8.58
CA GLU A 291 -11.91 16.50 8.10
C GLU A 291 -12.98 15.39 8.04
N PHE A 292 -12.59 14.13 7.84
CA PHE A 292 -13.55 13.04 7.65
C PHE A 292 -13.59 11.99 8.79
N LEU A 293 -12.51 11.25 9.02
CA LEU A 293 -12.50 10.12 9.96
C LEU A 293 -12.69 10.58 11.41
N TYR A 294 -11.96 11.59 11.87
CA TYR A 294 -11.99 12.03 13.26
C TYR A 294 -13.36 12.61 13.65
N PRO A 295 -14.02 13.49 12.86
CA PRO A 295 -15.37 13.94 13.16
C PRO A 295 -16.39 12.80 13.18
N LYS A 296 -16.24 11.81 12.29
CA LYS A 296 -17.09 10.62 12.28
C LYS A 296 -16.87 9.79 13.56
N PHE A 297 -15.61 9.58 13.95
CA PHE A 297 -15.25 8.90 15.20
C PHE A 297 -15.81 9.60 16.44
N ILE A 298 -15.70 10.93 16.54
CA ILE A 298 -16.26 11.68 17.68
C ILE A 298 -17.78 11.51 17.78
N LYS A 299 -18.49 11.40 16.65
CA LYS A 299 -19.94 11.18 16.63
C LYS A 299 -20.35 9.76 17.02
N THR A 300 -19.56 8.75 16.66
CA THR A 300 -19.98 7.34 16.77
C THR A 300 -19.25 6.55 17.86
N ASN A 301 -18.10 7.03 18.33
CA ASN A 301 -17.19 6.33 19.23
C ASN A 301 -16.85 4.90 18.74
N SER A 302 -16.73 4.74 17.42
CA SER A 302 -16.62 3.44 16.76
C SER A 302 -15.19 2.86 16.83
N PRO A 303 -14.99 1.64 17.37
CA PRO A 303 -13.69 0.96 17.37
C PRO A 303 -13.08 0.79 15.98
N SER A 304 -13.93 0.59 14.97
CA SER A 304 -13.49 0.41 13.58
C SER A 304 -12.85 1.66 12.97
N ILE A 305 -13.42 2.83 13.25
CA ILE A 305 -12.88 4.10 12.76
C ILE A 305 -11.56 4.40 13.47
N MET A 306 -11.47 4.16 14.77
CA MET A 306 -10.19 4.25 15.50
C MET A 306 -9.15 3.30 14.92
N TYR A 307 -9.53 2.06 14.61
CA TYR A 307 -8.64 1.08 13.99
C TYR A 307 -8.08 1.57 12.64
N TYR A 308 -8.91 2.18 11.79
CA TYR A 308 -8.45 2.78 10.53
C TYR A 308 -7.49 3.94 10.76
N ILE A 309 -7.79 4.85 11.69
CA ILE A 309 -6.88 5.96 12.07
C ILE A 309 -5.54 5.40 12.56
N CYS A 310 -5.55 4.40 13.43
CA CYS A 310 -4.34 3.73 13.92
C CYS A 310 -3.52 3.11 12.78
N LEU A 311 -4.17 2.37 11.86
CA LEU A 311 -3.50 1.72 10.73
C LEU A 311 -2.74 2.72 9.86
N ILE A 312 -3.41 3.80 9.46
CA ILE A 312 -2.85 4.81 8.56
C ILE A 312 -1.70 5.53 9.27
N THR A 313 -1.93 5.95 10.52
CA THR A 313 -0.93 6.66 11.33
C THR A 313 0.30 5.81 11.60
N PHE A 314 0.13 4.50 11.85
CA PHE A 314 1.27 3.58 12.03
C PHE A 314 2.12 3.51 10.77
N ASN A 315 1.48 3.46 9.59
CA ASN A 315 2.20 3.37 8.35
C ASN A 315 3.04 4.63 8.12
N SER A 316 2.43 5.80 8.26
CA SER A 316 3.12 7.08 8.09
C SER A 316 4.18 7.32 9.15
N TYR A 317 4.04 6.75 10.35
CA TYR A 317 5.10 6.78 11.37
C TYR A 317 6.38 6.06 10.91
N LYS A 318 6.27 4.99 10.11
CA LYS A 318 7.45 4.30 9.56
C LYS A 318 8.23 5.19 8.59
N ASP A 319 7.52 6.01 7.82
CA ASP A 319 8.11 6.84 6.77
C ASP A 319 8.59 8.21 7.29
N PHE A 320 7.83 8.82 8.21
CA PHE A 320 8.07 10.19 8.67
C PHE A 320 8.45 10.30 10.16
N GLY A 321 8.45 9.19 10.90
CA GLY A 321 8.77 9.17 12.34
C GLY A 321 7.85 10.06 13.18
N ASN A 322 8.43 10.80 14.12
CA ASN A 322 7.72 11.66 15.07
C ASN A 322 7.31 13.03 14.50
N HIS A 323 6.89 13.08 13.23
CA HIS A 323 6.34 14.30 12.65
C HIS A 323 5.18 14.85 13.50
N LYS A 324 5.01 16.18 13.55
CA LYS A 324 4.05 16.84 14.46
C LYS A 324 2.62 16.33 14.30
N SER A 325 2.18 16.15 13.05
CA SER A 325 0.83 15.64 12.74
C SER A 325 0.62 14.21 13.23
N ILE A 326 1.63 13.35 13.06
CA ILE A 326 1.63 11.96 13.53
C ILE A 326 1.58 11.93 15.05
N LYS A 327 2.48 12.66 15.71
CA LYS A 327 2.53 12.74 17.17
C LYS A 327 1.21 13.21 17.77
N SER A 328 0.56 14.21 17.16
CA SER A 328 -0.75 14.69 17.61
C SER A 328 -1.81 13.59 17.57
N ILE A 329 -1.78 12.70 16.58
CA ILE A 329 -2.71 11.57 16.50
C ILE A 329 -2.35 10.52 17.57
N PHE A 330 -1.06 10.21 17.76
CA PHE A 330 -0.60 9.30 18.81
C PHE A 330 -1.06 9.73 20.21
N ASP A 331 -0.80 11.00 20.57
CA ASP A 331 -1.21 11.56 21.86
C ASP A 331 -2.73 11.41 22.04
N LYS A 332 -3.51 11.61 20.96
CA LYS A 332 -4.96 11.44 20.99
C LYS A 332 -5.39 9.99 21.17
N ILE A 333 -4.75 9.03 20.49
CA ILE A 333 -5.05 7.59 20.63
C ILE A 333 -4.76 7.12 22.06
N GLN A 334 -3.70 7.62 22.70
CA GLN A 334 -3.34 7.27 24.08
C GLN A 334 -4.47 7.58 25.07
N GLU A 335 -5.20 8.69 24.89
CA GLU A 335 -6.35 9.03 25.73
C GLU A 335 -7.45 7.95 25.72
N TYR A 336 -7.55 7.16 24.63
CA TYR A 336 -8.57 6.11 24.49
C TYR A 336 -8.16 4.76 25.08
N ILE A 337 -6.93 4.59 25.56
CA ILE A 337 -6.51 3.37 26.26
C ILE A 337 -7.39 3.11 27.47
N SER A 338 -7.85 4.14 28.18
CA SER A 338 -8.71 4.01 29.36
C SER A 338 -10.21 4.07 29.06
N ASN A 339 -10.62 3.92 27.79
CA ASN A 339 -12.02 4.08 27.40
C ASN A 339 -12.97 3.01 28.00
N GLU A 340 -14.20 3.39 28.30
CA GLU A 340 -15.25 2.49 28.80
C GLU A 340 -15.68 1.46 27.74
N ASN A 341 -15.61 1.80 26.45
CA ASN A 341 -15.76 0.84 25.37
C ASN A 341 -14.48 -0.02 25.31
N ILE A 342 -14.58 -1.27 25.78
CA ILE A 342 -13.45 -2.19 25.88
C ILE A 342 -12.84 -2.55 24.52
N GLU A 343 -13.63 -2.59 23.45
CA GLU A 343 -13.13 -2.89 22.12
C GLU A 343 -12.29 -1.73 21.58
N LEU A 344 -12.78 -0.49 21.74
CA LEU A 344 -12.05 0.73 21.40
C LEU A 344 -10.74 0.85 22.20
N SER A 345 -10.86 0.60 23.51
CA SER A 345 -9.72 0.59 24.44
C SER A 345 -8.67 -0.47 24.06
N LEU A 346 -9.11 -1.66 23.62
CA LEU A 346 -8.23 -2.71 23.11
C LEU A 346 -7.53 -2.29 21.79
N VAL A 347 -8.25 -1.66 20.86
CA VAL A 347 -7.66 -1.14 19.61
C VAL A 347 -6.56 -0.12 19.91
N ALA A 348 -6.85 0.86 20.77
CA ALA A 348 -5.88 1.88 21.19
C ALA A 348 -4.66 1.24 21.89
N TYR A 349 -4.89 0.30 22.81
CA TYR A 349 -3.84 -0.45 23.49
C TYR A 349 -2.93 -1.21 22.51
N LEU A 350 -3.52 -1.95 21.56
CA LEU A 350 -2.77 -2.75 20.61
C LEU A 350 -1.87 -1.89 19.73
N PHE A 351 -2.26 -0.65 19.44
CA PHE A 351 -1.47 0.33 18.71
C PHE A 351 -0.37 0.95 19.56
N ILE A 352 -0.71 1.56 20.70
CA ILE A 352 0.26 2.30 21.51
C ILE A 352 1.38 1.39 22.02
N ARG A 353 1.09 0.16 22.44
CA ARG A 353 2.12 -0.76 22.95
C ARG A 353 3.25 -1.06 21.95
N GLN A 354 3.00 -0.88 20.65
CA GLN A 354 3.98 -1.12 19.59
C GLN A 354 4.96 0.04 19.44
N THR A 355 4.64 1.20 20.01
CA THR A 355 5.47 2.41 19.97
C THR A 355 5.99 2.80 21.35
N ASP A 356 5.17 2.64 22.39
CA ASP A 356 5.54 2.85 23.78
C ASP A 356 4.85 1.80 24.68
N SER A 357 5.60 0.77 25.05
CA SER A 357 5.12 -0.31 25.90
C SER A 357 4.94 0.11 27.37
N ASN A 358 5.57 1.20 27.81
CA ASN A 358 5.48 1.65 29.20
C ASN A 358 4.12 2.27 29.52
N ILE A 359 3.52 2.98 28.56
CA ILE A 359 2.18 3.57 28.71
C ILE A 359 1.12 2.47 28.85
N CYS A 360 1.34 1.34 28.19
CA CYS A 360 0.43 0.20 28.17
C CYS A 360 0.67 -0.80 29.32
N LYS A 361 1.57 -0.48 30.25
CA LYS A 361 1.89 -1.33 31.39
C LYS A 361 0.64 -1.61 32.22
N ASP A 362 0.48 -2.86 32.64
CA ASP A 362 -0.62 -3.35 33.49
C ASP A 362 -2.04 -3.27 32.86
N TRP A 363 -2.19 -2.79 31.62
CA TRP A 363 -3.51 -2.64 30.99
C TRP A 363 -4.24 -3.98 30.81
N ILE A 364 -3.51 -5.02 30.38
CA ILE A 364 -4.09 -6.38 30.22
C ILE A 364 -4.56 -6.92 31.56
N GLU A 365 -3.74 -6.82 32.60
CA GLU A 365 -4.06 -7.32 33.94
C GLU A 365 -5.31 -6.63 34.48
N THR A 366 -5.42 -5.32 34.26
CA THR A 366 -6.57 -4.50 34.67
C THR A 366 -7.86 -4.86 33.91
N ASN A 367 -7.76 -5.27 32.64
CA ASN A 367 -8.92 -5.45 31.75
C ASN A 367 -9.24 -6.91 31.43
N GLN A 368 -8.50 -7.87 31.96
CA GLN A 368 -8.60 -9.29 31.65
C GLN A 368 -10.04 -9.83 31.72
N GLU A 369 -10.78 -9.49 32.78
CA GLU A 369 -12.16 -9.97 32.97
C GLU A 369 -13.14 -9.32 31.98
N ARG A 370 -12.93 -8.03 31.63
CA ARG A 370 -13.73 -7.34 30.61
C ARG A 370 -13.49 -7.96 29.22
N LEU A 371 -12.24 -8.26 28.89
CA LEU A 371 -11.85 -8.89 27.62
C LEU A 371 -12.50 -10.26 27.44
N LYS A 372 -12.41 -11.13 28.45
CA LYS A 372 -13.03 -12.47 28.42
C LYS A 372 -14.55 -12.38 28.26
N LYS A 373 -15.20 -11.45 28.97
CA LYS A 373 -16.66 -11.32 28.99
C LYS A 373 -17.24 -10.73 27.70
N HIS A 374 -16.55 -9.77 27.09
CA HIS A 374 -17.12 -8.95 26.02
C HIS A 374 -16.56 -9.22 24.63
N ILE A 375 -15.31 -9.69 24.52
CA ILE A 375 -14.64 -9.88 23.23
C ILE A 375 -14.21 -11.34 23.01
N SER A 376 -14.16 -12.14 24.09
CA SER A 376 -13.74 -13.55 24.05
C SER A 376 -12.36 -13.78 23.42
N VAL A 377 -11.47 -12.78 23.51
CA VAL A 377 -10.11 -12.84 22.93
C VAL A 377 -9.17 -13.52 23.92
N ASP A 378 -8.32 -14.40 23.40
CA ASP A 378 -7.23 -15.01 24.15
C ASP A 378 -6.13 -13.97 24.45
N ILE A 379 -5.68 -13.91 25.70
CA ILE A 379 -4.60 -13.00 26.13
C ILE A 379 -3.30 -13.35 25.43
N ASP A 380 -3.05 -14.63 25.18
CA ASP A 380 -1.88 -15.08 24.42
C ASP A 380 -1.93 -14.59 22.97
N PHE A 381 -3.13 -14.50 22.39
CA PHE A 381 -3.33 -13.86 21.10
C PHE A 381 -3.01 -12.38 21.21
N ILE A 382 -3.62 -11.65 22.16
CA ILE A 382 -3.36 -10.22 22.37
C ILE A 382 -1.86 -9.97 22.50
N ASN A 383 -1.13 -10.71 23.34
CA ASN A 383 0.31 -10.53 23.53
C ASN A 383 1.15 -10.76 22.26
N LYS A 384 0.71 -11.63 21.35
CA LYS A 384 1.45 -11.99 20.11
C LYS A 384 0.95 -11.25 18.85
N THR A 385 -0.13 -10.49 18.95
CA THR A 385 -0.76 -9.83 17.79
C THR A 385 -0.08 -8.51 17.46
N ILE A 386 0.79 -8.52 16.46
CA ILE A 386 1.18 -7.29 15.77
C ILE A 386 0.02 -6.96 14.83
N VAL A 387 -0.62 -5.81 15.05
CA VAL A 387 -1.84 -5.42 14.32
C VAL A 387 -1.52 -4.80 12.95
N PHE A 388 -0.28 -4.36 12.72
CA PHE A 388 0.08 -3.46 11.62
C PHE A 388 1.18 -3.98 10.69
#